data_AF-A0AAW3FIJ0-F1
#
_entry.id   AF-A0AAW3FIJ0-F1
#
_cell.length_a   1.000
_cell.length_b   1.000
_cell.length_c   1.000
_cell.angle_alpha   90.00
_cell.angle_beta   90.00
_cell.angle_gamma   90.00
#
_symmetry.space_group_name_H-M   'P 1'
#
loop_
_entity.id
_entity.type
_entity.pdbx_description
1 polymer ?
#
loop_
_entity_poly.entity_id
_entity_poly.type
_entity_poly.pdbx_seq_one_letter_code
_entity_poly.pdbx_strand_id
1 'polypeptide(L)'
;MDSSLSCKELFLDDIVKLEIFPADQCRFLLPANLALSEMSGAVFSEHCLTIDLTGEADVQAADVPTLKISTARSMAGLTYIHDLQVSVQFGAPLVSAAIVYLKNADFHVVYTKADGTRWLSYSLWNTSLIDFDDTHATARACQLKVKLTSMSDLIQLK
;
A
#
# COMPACT_ATOMS: atom_id res chain seq x y z
N MET A 1 17.85 21.28 -18.90
CA MET A 1 17.66 19.88 -18.50
C MET A 1 17.50 19.90 -17.00
N ASP A 2 16.27 19.92 -16.53
CA ASP A 2 15.95 19.94 -15.10
C ASP A 2 15.16 18.66 -14.84
N SER A 3 15.88 17.61 -14.42
CA SER A 3 15.30 16.31 -14.07
C SER A 3 14.93 16.34 -12.59
N SER A 4 13.91 17.14 -12.26
CA SER A 4 13.26 17.06 -10.96
C SER A 4 12.44 15.77 -10.93
N LEU A 5 13.01 14.74 -10.31
CA LEU A 5 12.24 13.59 -9.83
C LEU A 5 11.16 14.15 -8.90
N SER A 6 9.92 14.23 -9.38
CA SER A 6 8.81 14.74 -8.57
C SER A 6 8.51 13.70 -7.50
N CYS A 7 8.75 14.08 -6.25
CA CYS A 7 8.37 13.33 -5.09
C CYS A 7 7.13 13.97 -4.49
N LYS A 8 6.01 13.25 -4.49
CA LYS A 8 4.76 13.67 -3.87
C LYS A 8 4.58 12.89 -2.58
N GLU A 9 4.56 13.59 -1.46
CA GLU A 9 4.16 13.02 -0.18
C GLU A 9 2.66 13.24 -0.02
N LEU A 10 1.92 12.15 0.14
CA LEU A 10 0.49 12.15 0.42
C LEU A 10 0.31 11.79 1.88
N PHE A 11 -0.11 12.77 2.67
CA PHE A 11 -0.70 12.50 3.98
C PHE A 11 -2.08 11.91 3.74
N LEU A 12 -2.28 10.69 4.22
CA LEU A 12 -3.49 9.90 4.02
C LEU A 12 -4.55 10.27 5.08
N ASP A 13 -4.76 11.56 5.30
CA ASP A 13 -5.55 12.11 6.42
C ASP A 13 -7.03 11.71 6.38
N ASP A 14 -7.54 11.35 5.20
CA ASP A 14 -8.92 10.90 4.99
C ASP A 14 -9.08 9.38 4.88
N ILE A 15 -7.99 8.62 5.00
CA ILE A 15 -8.02 7.16 5.05
C ILE A 15 -8.48 6.71 6.44
N VAL A 16 -9.40 5.76 6.47
CA VAL A 16 -9.91 5.13 7.69
C VAL A 16 -9.48 3.67 7.81
N LYS A 17 -9.10 3.04 6.68
CA LYS A 17 -8.73 1.64 6.62
C LYS A 17 -7.74 1.36 5.49
N LEU A 18 -6.75 0.52 5.77
CA LEU A 18 -5.78 -0.02 4.83
C LEU A 18 -5.96 -1.54 4.73
N GLU A 19 -5.98 -2.07 3.52
CA GLU A 19 -6.10 -3.51 3.27
C GLU A 19 -5.00 -3.95 2.31
N ILE A 20 -4.24 -4.99 2.68
CA ILE A 20 -3.23 -5.60 1.81
C ILE A 20 -3.80 -6.89 1.24
N PHE A 21 -3.86 -6.95 -0.09
CA PHE A 21 -4.36 -8.11 -0.83
C PHE A 21 -3.21 -8.78 -1.58
N PRO A 22 -2.96 -10.08 -1.37
CA PRO A 22 -2.06 -10.83 -2.23
C PRO A 22 -2.50 -10.75 -3.70
N ALA A 23 -1.55 -10.69 -4.63
CA ALA A 23 -1.86 -10.50 -6.04
C ALA A 23 -2.69 -11.65 -6.63
N ASP A 24 -2.51 -12.89 -6.14
CA ASP A 24 -3.28 -14.07 -6.56
C ASP A 24 -4.73 -14.07 -6.05
N GLN A 25 -5.04 -13.26 -5.04
CA GLN A 25 -6.40 -13.01 -4.53
C GLN A 25 -7.13 -11.89 -5.28
N CYS A 26 -6.47 -11.28 -6.27
CA CYS A 26 -7.01 -10.16 -7.02
C CYS A 26 -7.24 -10.52 -8.49
N ARG A 27 -8.28 -9.95 -9.10
CA ARG A 27 -8.50 -10.02 -10.55
C ARG A 27 -8.78 -8.64 -11.10
N PHE A 28 -8.04 -8.30 -12.14
CA PHE A 28 -8.14 -7.02 -12.83
C PHE A 28 -8.38 -7.26 -14.31
N LEU A 29 -9.31 -6.48 -14.88
CA LEU A 29 -9.66 -6.57 -16.29
C LEU A 29 -8.62 -5.88 -17.18
N LEU A 30 -7.81 -4.99 -16.60
CA LEU A 30 -6.81 -4.22 -17.31
C LEU A 30 -5.40 -4.69 -16.93
N PRO A 31 -4.47 -4.77 -17.90
CA PRO A 31 -3.09 -5.10 -17.64
C PRO A 31 -2.38 -4.14 -16.67
N ALA A 32 -1.51 -4.72 -15.85
CA ALA A 32 -0.62 -4.03 -14.91
C ALA A 32 0.26 -2.92 -15.52
N ASN A 33 0.58 -3.06 -16.80
CA ASN A 33 1.51 -2.19 -17.51
C ASN A 33 0.85 -0.93 -18.10
N LEU A 34 -0.46 -0.73 -17.89
CA LEU A 34 -1.16 0.48 -18.28
C LEU A 34 -1.17 1.50 -17.15
N ALA A 35 -0.87 2.76 -17.50
CA ALA A 35 -1.08 3.87 -16.59
C ALA A 35 -2.58 4.19 -16.50
N LEU A 36 -3.12 4.15 -15.29
CA LEU A 36 -4.55 4.31 -15.00
C LEU A 36 -4.73 5.36 -13.89
N SER A 37 -5.75 6.20 -14.03
CA SER A 37 -6.22 7.08 -12.94
C SER A 37 -7.40 6.46 -12.19
N GLU A 38 -8.13 5.56 -12.83
CA GLU A 38 -9.30 4.88 -12.29
C GLU A 38 -9.40 3.45 -12.84
N MET A 39 -10.05 2.57 -12.08
CA MET A 39 -10.29 1.19 -12.45
C MET A 39 -11.66 0.73 -11.96
N SER A 40 -12.42 0.14 -12.88
CA SER A 40 -13.70 -0.51 -12.57
C SER A 40 -13.57 -2.02 -12.69
N GLY A 41 -14.40 -2.75 -11.95
CA GLY A 41 -14.46 -4.21 -12.04
C GLY A 41 -13.25 -4.94 -11.44
N ALA A 42 -12.47 -4.28 -10.59
CA ALA A 42 -11.46 -4.94 -9.77
C ALA A 42 -12.14 -5.86 -8.75
N VAL A 43 -11.75 -7.13 -8.72
CA VAL A 43 -12.27 -8.12 -7.78
C VAL A 43 -11.19 -8.46 -6.77
N PHE A 44 -11.54 -8.34 -5.49
CA PHE A 44 -10.69 -8.67 -4.36
C PHE A 44 -11.35 -9.80 -3.57
N SER A 45 -10.64 -10.91 -3.38
CA SER A 45 -11.18 -12.08 -2.68
C SER A 45 -10.93 -11.99 -1.18
N GLU A 46 -9.67 -12.16 -0.75
CA GLU A 46 -9.26 -12.18 0.65
C GLU A 46 -8.04 -11.27 0.86
N HIS A 47 -8.11 -10.44 1.90
CA HIS A 47 -6.97 -9.65 2.37
C HIS A 47 -6.16 -10.45 3.38
N CYS A 48 -4.84 -10.30 3.37
CA CYS A 48 -3.99 -10.94 4.38
C CYS A 48 -3.71 -10.03 5.58
N LEU A 49 -3.96 -8.72 5.45
CA LEU A 49 -3.82 -7.76 6.53
C LEU A 49 -4.81 -6.61 6.33
N THR A 50 -5.53 -6.27 7.40
CA THR A 50 -6.33 -5.04 7.50
C THR A 50 -5.77 -4.23 8.65
N ILE A 51 -5.50 -2.94 8.41
CA ILE A 51 -5.09 -1.98 9.44
C ILE A 51 -6.17 -0.92 9.52
N ASP A 52 -6.76 -0.81 10.70
CA ASP A 52 -7.81 0.16 10.98
C ASP A 52 -7.21 1.42 11.62
N LEU A 53 -7.71 2.58 11.19
CA LEU A 53 -7.28 3.89 11.70
C LEU A 53 -8.36 4.51 12.63
N THR A 54 -9.48 3.81 12.84
CA THR A 54 -10.60 4.28 13.68
C THR A 54 -10.58 3.68 15.09
N GLY A 55 -9.86 2.58 15.30
CA GLY A 55 -9.67 1.91 16.59
C GLY A 55 -10.55 0.68 16.80
N GLU A 56 -11.20 0.15 15.77
CA GLU A 56 -12.24 -0.90 15.91
C GLU A 56 -11.77 -2.32 15.54
N ALA A 57 -10.53 -2.49 15.05
CA ALA A 57 -10.02 -3.78 14.54
C ALA A 57 -8.84 -4.37 15.34
N ASP A 58 -8.48 -5.62 15.01
CA ASP A 58 -7.39 -6.39 15.62
C ASP A 58 -6.00 -5.79 15.37
N VAL A 59 -5.83 -5.08 14.25
CA VAL A 59 -4.60 -4.33 13.93
C VAL A 59 -4.96 -2.87 13.78
N GLN A 60 -4.26 -2.01 14.52
CA GLN A 60 -4.58 -0.59 14.60
C GLN A 60 -3.35 0.27 14.35
N ALA A 61 -3.54 1.31 13.54
CA ALA A 61 -2.52 2.33 13.34
C ALA A 61 -2.38 3.21 14.61
N ALA A 62 -1.14 3.60 14.93
CA ALA A 62 -0.84 4.51 16.03
C ALA A 62 -0.96 5.98 15.60
N ASP A 63 -0.78 6.25 14.31
CA ASP A 63 -0.81 7.56 13.67
C ASP A 63 -1.35 7.47 12.25
N VAL A 64 -1.50 8.63 11.59
CA VAL A 64 -1.89 8.69 10.18
C VAL A 64 -0.76 8.09 9.32
N PRO A 65 -1.05 7.12 8.45
CA PRO A 65 -0.08 6.56 7.53
C PRO A 65 0.51 7.61 6.58
N THR A 66 1.79 7.46 6.26
CA THR A 66 2.46 8.27 5.25
C THR A 66 2.63 7.46 3.97
N LEU A 67 2.14 7.96 2.85
CA LEU A 67 2.40 7.39 1.53
C LEU A 67 3.22 8.36 0.69
N LYS A 68 4.45 7.98 0.40
CA LYS A 68 5.34 8.73 -0.49
C LYS A 68 5.34 8.10 -1.88
N ILE A 69 5.02 8.89 -2.89
CA ILE A 69 5.01 8.46 -4.28
C ILE A 69 6.08 9.22 -5.03
N SER A 70 7.06 8.49 -5.55
CA SER A 70 8.15 9.05 -6.34
C SER A 70 8.14 8.48 -7.75
N THR A 71 8.41 9.31 -8.73
CA THR A 71 8.48 8.86 -10.13
C THR A 71 9.91 8.46 -10.50
N ALA A 72 10.06 7.41 -11.28
CA ALA A 72 11.32 7.04 -11.93
C ALA A 72 11.09 6.81 -13.43
N ARG A 73 12.10 7.11 -14.25
CA ARG A 73 12.07 6.73 -15.69
C ARG A 73 12.75 5.38 -15.85
N SER A 74 12.04 4.45 -16.48
CA SER A 74 12.55 3.15 -16.90
C SER A 74 12.50 3.02 -18.42
N MET A 75 13.09 1.94 -18.97
CA MET A 75 12.94 1.62 -20.40
C MET A 75 11.47 1.38 -20.81
N ALA A 76 10.60 1.00 -19.85
CA ALA A 76 9.17 0.79 -20.07
C ALA A 76 8.34 2.07 -19.94
N GLY A 77 8.97 3.21 -19.65
CA GLY A 77 8.29 4.50 -19.45
C GLY A 77 8.38 5.01 -18.02
N LEU A 78 7.42 5.85 -17.64
CA LEU A 78 7.32 6.42 -16.29
C LEU A 78 6.77 5.36 -15.33
N THR A 79 7.50 5.11 -14.25
CA THR A 79 7.08 4.23 -13.15
C THR A 79 6.92 5.04 -11.87
N TYR A 80 6.02 4.61 -11.01
CA TYR A 80 5.75 5.20 -9.71
C TYR A 80 6.19 4.22 -8.64
N ILE A 81 6.97 4.71 -7.68
CA ILE A 81 7.41 3.96 -6.50
C ILE A 81 6.56 4.47 -5.34
N HIS A 82 5.72 3.58 -4.82
CA HIS A 82 4.86 3.81 -3.67
C HIS A 82 5.59 3.29 -2.44
N ASP A 83 5.84 4.16 -1.47
CA ASP A 83 6.53 3.88 -0.20
C ASP A 83 5.58 4.28 0.94
N LEU A 84 4.86 3.27 1.45
CA LEU A 84 3.88 3.39 2.52
C LEU A 84 4.54 3.05 3.85
N GLN A 85 4.34 3.91 4.84
CA GLN A 85 4.77 3.70 6.22
C GLN A 85 3.58 3.83 7.14
N VAL A 86 3.41 2.83 8.02
CA VAL A 86 2.32 2.78 8.99
C VAL A 86 2.91 2.47 10.36
N SER A 87 2.69 3.34 11.34
CA SER A 87 2.98 2.98 12.74
C SER A 87 1.82 2.13 13.26
N VAL A 88 2.12 0.97 13.83
CA VAL A 88 1.13 0.01 14.31
C VAL A 88 1.22 -0.06 15.83
N GLN A 89 0.14 0.29 16.53
CA GLN A 89 0.05 0.23 18.00
C GLN A 89 -0.46 -1.12 18.53
N PHE A 90 -1.32 -1.80 17.78
CA PHE A 90 -1.92 -3.07 18.16
C PHE A 90 -1.90 -4.05 16.98
N GLY A 91 -1.77 -5.35 17.28
CA GLY A 91 -1.81 -6.40 16.25
C GLY A 91 -0.45 -6.77 15.63
N ALA A 92 0.67 -6.41 16.26
CA ALA A 92 2.01 -6.75 15.78
C ALA A 92 2.22 -8.25 15.40
N PRO A 93 1.66 -9.24 16.14
CA PRO A 93 1.74 -10.64 15.74
C PRO A 93 1.03 -10.95 14.41
N LEU A 94 -0.10 -10.31 14.12
CA LEU A 94 -0.83 -10.45 12.85
C LEU A 94 -0.08 -9.79 11.70
N VAL A 95 0.52 -8.63 11.94
CA VAL A 95 1.40 -7.96 10.96
C VAL A 95 2.60 -8.85 10.64
N SER A 96 3.24 -9.42 11.66
CA SER A 96 4.36 -10.35 11.50
C SER A 96 3.97 -11.59 10.68
N ALA A 97 2.79 -12.16 10.95
CA ALA A 97 2.28 -13.31 10.19
C ALA A 97 2.01 -12.95 8.72
N ALA A 98 1.42 -11.77 8.45
CA ALA A 98 1.18 -11.28 7.10
C ALA A 98 2.50 -11.08 6.32
N ILE A 99 3.55 -10.60 6.98
CA ILE A 99 4.88 -10.41 6.36
C ILE A 99 5.51 -11.74 5.97
N VAL A 100 5.43 -12.74 6.84
CA VAL A 100 5.93 -14.09 6.54
C VAL A 100 5.18 -14.65 5.34
N TYR A 101 3.86 -14.46 5.28
CA TYR A 101 3.03 -14.92 4.17
C TYR A 101 3.33 -14.19 2.85
N LEU A 102 3.54 -12.88 2.89
CA LEU A 102 3.82 -12.04 1.72
C LEU A 102 5.30 -12.06 1.29
N LYS A 103 6.16 -12.80 1.99
CA LYS A 103 7.59 -12.83 1.68
C LYS A 103 7.82 -13.40 0.28
N ASN A 104 8.36 -12.57 -0.61
CA ASN A 104 8.57 -12.87 -2.03
C ASN A 104 7.27 -13.05 -2.85
N ALA A 105 6.15 -12.54 -2.36
CA ALA A 105 4.90 -12.48 -3.11
C ALA A 105 4.57 -11.04 -3.48
N ASP A 106 3.94 -10.84 -4.63
CA ASP A 106 3.35 -9.55 -4.95
C ASP A 106 2.01 -9.37 -4.24
N PHE A 107 1.72 -8.12 -3.91
CA PHE A 107 0.49 -7.73 -3.27
C PHE A 107 0.12 -6.31 -3.67
N HIS A 108 -1.13 -5.96 -3.45
CA HIS A 108 -1.69 -4.65 -3.70
C HIS A 108 -2.18 -4.04 -2.40
N VAL A 109 -2.18 -2.72 -2.33
CA VAL A 109 -2.68 -2.00 -1.16
C VAL A 109 -3.92 -1.21 -1.55
N VAL A 110 -5.00 -1.45 -0.83
CA VAL A 110 -6.25 -0.71 -0.96
C VAL A 110 -6.39 0.24 0.22
N TYR A 111 -6.68 1.50 -0.08
CA TYR A 111 -6.91 2.56 0.87
C TYR A 111 -8.40 2.90 0.84
N THR A 112 -9.09 2.78 1.97
CA THR A 112 -10.51 3.17 2.09
C THR A 112 -10.61 4.49 2.83
N LYS A 113 -11.28 5.45 2.22
CA LYS A 113 -11.57 6.77 2.79
C LYS A 113 -12.80 6.76 3.67
N ALA A 114 -12.93 7.78 4.52
CA ALA A 114 -14.10 7.99 5.36
C ALA A 114 -15.43 8.10 4.57
N ASP A 115 -15.37 8.60 3.33
CA ASP A 115 -16.52 8.71 2.43
C ASP A 115 -16.86 7.38 1.69
N GLY A 116 -16.09 6.32 1.94
CA GLY A 116 -16.21 5.01 1.29
C GLY A 116 -15.47 4.91 -0.05
N THR A 117 -14.88 6.00 -0.56
CA THR A 117 -14.05 5.96 -1.76
C THR A 117 -12.83 5.07 -1.52
N ARG A 118 -12.47 4.25 -2.50
CA ARG A 118 -11.30 3.36 -2.41
C ARG A 118 -10.25 3.73 -3.44
N TRP A 119 -9.00 3.75 -3.02
CA TRP A 119 -7.82 3.92 -3.87
C TRP A 119 -6.95 2.69 -3.83
N LEU A 120 -6.18 2.47 -4.89
CA LEU A 120 -5.35 1.29 -5.08
C LEU A 120 -3.92 1.69 -5.46
N SER A 121 -2.97 1.15 -4.70
CA SER A 121 -1.58 1.03 -5.14
C SER A 121 -1.41 -0.33 -5.81
N TYR A 122 -1.42 -0.32 -7.14
CA TYR A 122 -1.32 -1.50 -7.98
C TYR A 122 0.16 -1.85 -8.21
N SER A 123 0.59 -3.05 -7.83
CA SER A 123 1.98 -3.48 -7.97
C SER A 123 2.24 -4.16 -9.31
N LEU A 124 3.40 -3.88 -9.88
CA LEU A 124 4.00 -4.65 -10.95
C LEU A 124 4.60 -5.94 -10.38
N TRP A 125 4.73 -6.94 -11.25
CA TRP A 125 5.30 -8.24 -10.90
C TRP A 125 6.73 -8.13 -10.36
N ASN A 126 6.98 -8.83 -9.25
CA ASN A 126 8.21 -8.88 -8.49
C ASN A 126 8.72 -7.51 -8.03
N THR A 127 7.81 -6.62 -7.65
CA THR A 127 8.19 -5.27 -7.18
C THR A 127 7.72 -4.95 -5.77
N SER A 128 6.89 -5.81 -5.18
CA SER A 128 6.34 -5.62 -3.84
C SER A 128 7.34 -6.06 -2.78
N LEU A 129 7.56 -5.20 -1.79
CA LEU A 129 8.42 -5.43 -0.63
C LEU A 129 7.65 -5.01 0.61
N ILE A 130 7.73 -5.83 1.65
CA ILE A 130 7.11 -5.56 2.95
C ILE A 130 8.14 -5.84 4.03
N ASP A 131 8.25 -4.93 4.98
CA ASP A 131 9.19 -5.00 6.09
C ASP A 131 8.56 -4.46 7.37
N PHE A 132 9.06 -4.91 8.52
CA PHE A 132 8.55 -4.50 9.82
C PHE A 132 9.67 -4.28 10.79
N ASP A 133 9.80 -3.02 11.15
CA ASP A 133 10.82 -2.51 12.03
C ASP A 133 10.22 -2.41 13.43
N ASP A 134 10.53 -3.40 14.27
CA ASP A 134 10.29 -3.31 15.70
C ASP A 134 11.42 -2.47 16.32
N THR A 135 11.27 -1.15 16.27
CA THR A 135 12.27 -0.25 16.82
C THR A 135 12.30 -0.43 18.34
N HIS A 136 13.25 -1.25 18.84
CA HIS A 136 13.47 -1.57 20.25
C HIS A 136 13.98 -0.39 21.09
N ALA A 137 13.30 0.75 21.03
CA ALA A 137 13.57 1.92 21.87
C ALA A 137 12.23 2.52 22.33
N THR A 138 11.66 1.96 23.40
CA THR A 138 10.61 2.56 24.24
C THR A 138 9.24 2.89 23.61
N ALA A 139 9.07 2.78 22.30
CA ALA A 139 7.78 2.99 21.64
C ALA A 139 6.92 1.72 21.72
N ARG A 140 5.65 1.87 22.12
CA ARG A 140 4.63 0.80 22.06
C ARG A 140 4.11 0.56 20.63
N ALA A 141 4.78 1.14 19.63
CA ALA A 141 4.36 1.08 18.24
C ALA A 141 5.52 0.58 17.38
N CYS A 142 5.21 -0.33 16.46
CA CYS A 142 6.15 -0.90 15.49
C CYS A 142 5.86 -0.30 14.11
N GLN A 143 6.87 -0.22 13.24
CA GLN A 143 6.68 0.40 11.94
C GLN A 143 6.58 -0.62 10.81
N LEU A 144 5.42 -0.69 10.16
CA LEU A 144 5.23 -1.41 8.90
C LEU A 144 5.68 -0.52 7.74
N LYS A 145 6.54 -1.07 6.89
CA LYS A 145 7.02 -0.42 5.67
C LYS A 145 6.62 -1.29 4.48
N VAL A 146 5.90 -0.69 3.54
CA VAL A 146 5.46 -1.33 2.30
C VAL A 146 6.02 -0.52 1.14
N LYS A 147 6.65 -1.20 0.19
CA LYS A 147 7.15 -0.59 -1.03
C LYS A 147 6.72 -1.38 -2.24
N LEU A 148 6.18 -0.71 -3.25
CA LEU A 148 5.84 -1.35 -4.52
C LEU A 148 6.11 -0.41 -5.70
N THR A 149 6.28 -0.97 -6.89
CA THR A 149 6.38 -0.20 -8.13
C THR A 149 5.12 -0.38 -8.96
N SER A 150 4.67 0.70 -9.60
CA SER A 150 3.46 0.74 -10.42
C SER A 150 3.70 1.50 -11.72
N MET A 151 2.88 1.24 -12.74
CA MET A 151 2.76 2.14 -13.90
C MET A 151 1.82 3.33 -13.65
N SER A 152 1.17 3.35 -12.49
CA SER A 152 0.20 4.37 -12.11
C SER A 152 0.59 5.03 -10.80
N ASP A 153 0.11 6.25 -10.59
CA ASP A 153 -0.01 6.85 -9.26
C ASP A 153 -1.06 6.02 -8.45
N LEU A 154 -1.82 6.63 -7.55
CA LEU A 154 -3.00 6.01 -6.98
C LEU A 154 -4.11 5.86 -8.02
N ILE A 155 -4.68 4.66 -8.10
CA ILE A 155 -5.80 4.34 -8.97
C ILE A 155 -7.09 4.41 -8.15
N GLN A 156 -8.07 5.22 -8.57
CA GLN A 156 -9.38 5.22 -7.93
C GLN A 156 -10.20 3.98 -8.34
N LEU A 157 -10.73 3.25 -7.37
CA LEU A 157 -11.61 2.11 -7.60
C LEU A 157 -13.06 2.56 -7.74
N LYS A 158 -13.74 2.09 -8.78
CA LYS A 158 -15.16 2.32 -9.08
C LYS A 158 -15.98 1.03 -9.05
#